data_AF-A0A5N7NRN7-F1
#
_entry.id   AF-A0A5N7NRN7-F1
#
_cell.length_a   1.000
_cell.length_b   1.000
_cell.length_c   1.000
_cell.angle_alpha   90.00
_cell.angle_beta   90.00
_cell.angle_gamma   90.00
#
_symmetry.space_group_name_H-M   'P 1'
#
loop_
_entity.id
_entity.type
_entity.pdbx_description
1 polymer ?
#
loop_
_entity_poly.entity_id
_entity_poly.type
_entity_poly.pdbx_seq_one_letter_code
_entity_poly.pdbx_strand_id
1 'polypeptide(L)'
;MSLFRFFSKPASAPQARERLQVLLAHERASHEHSDLVAVLREEILAVIAKHIQIDRDKVSVKMDRGDQMSTLEVDIELPLKTKAKVRAA
;
A
#
# COMPACT_ATOMS: atom_id res chain seq x y z
N MET A 1 -48.64 -12.96 -4.37
CA MET A 1 -47.32 -13.59 -4.18
C MET A 1 -46.37 -13.04 -5.25
N SER A 2 -45.34 -12.29 -4.86
CA SER A 2 -44.55 -11.44 -5.75
C SER A 2 -43.41 -12.20 -6.45
N LEU A 3 -43.54 -12.37 -7.77
CA LEU A 3 -42.53 -12.92 -8.71
C LEU A 3 -41.37 -11.95 -8.99
N PHE A 4 -41.44 -10.71 -8.51
CA PHE A 4 -40.45 -9.66 -8.80
C PHE A 4 -39.16 -9.73 -7.96
N ARG A 5 -39.09 -10.65 -6.99
CA ARG A 5 -37.94 -10.76 -6.07
C ARG A 5 -36.75 -11.55 -6.66
N PHE A 6 -36.91 -12.18 -7.82
CA PHE A 6 -35.85 -12.96 -8.48
C PHE A 6 -34.91 -12.12 -9.36
N PHE A 7 -35.23 -10.86 -9.63
CA PHE A 7 -34.42 -9.98 -10.49
C PHE A 7 -33.46 -9.05 -9.72
N SER A 8 -33.47 -9.05 -8.38
CA SER A 8 -32.46 -8.31 -7.61
C SER A 8 -31.16 -9.10 -7.60
N LYS A 9 -30.32 -8.91 -8.62
CA LYS A 9 -28.91 -9.29 -8.55
C LYS A 9 -28.29 -8.58 -7.34
N PRO A 10 -27.58 -9.27 -6.44
CA PRO A 10 -26.85 -8.59 -5.38
C PRO A 10 -25.86 -7.63 -6.05
N ALA A 11 -25.94 -6.34 -5.72
CA ALA A 11 -24.92 -5.40 -6.14
C ALA A 11 -23.61 -5.90 -5.53
N SER A 12 -22.69 -6.40 -6.37
CA SER A 12 -21.35 -6.74 -5.95
C SER A 12 -20.74 -5.45 -5.42
N ALA A 13 -20.62 -5.34 -4.09
CA ALA A 13 -19.93 -4.21 -3.48
C ALA A 13 -18.56 -4.07 -4.16
N PRO A 14 -18.11 -2.85 -4.48
CA PRO A 14 -16.84 -2.65 -5.16
C PRO A 14 -15.73 -3.07 -4.20
N GLN A 15 -15.24 -4.30 -4.36
CA GLN A 15 -14.13 -4.88 -3.61
C GLN A 15 -12.79 -4.45 -4.22
N ALA A 16 -12.70 -3.22 -4.74
CA ALA A 16 -11.47 -2.71 -5.32
C ALA A 16 -10.56 -2.25 -4.17
N ARG A 17 -9.61 -3.09 -3.75
CA ARG A 17 -8.60 -2.66 -2.76
C ARG A 17 -7.55 -1.81 -3.47
N GLU A 18 -7.21 -0.66 -2.91
CA GLU A 18 -6.13 0.17 -3.42
C GLU A 18 -4.79 -0.39 -2.91
N ARG A 19 -3.74 -0.33 -3.72
CA ARG A 19 -2.40 -0.86 -3.38
C ARG A 19 -1.36 0.18 -3.73
N LEU A 20 -0.41 0.41 -2.82
CA LEU A 20 0.70 1.33 -2.99
C LEU A 20 2.01 0.54 -3.01
N GLN A 21 2.74 0.65 -4.11
CA GLN A 21 4.04 0.00 -4.31
C GLN A 21 5.12 1.07 -4.46
N VAL A 22 6.22 0.92 -3.73
CA VAL A 22 7.38 1.81 -3.78
C VAL A 22 8.61 0.95 -4.07
N LEU A 23 9.33 1.29 -5.13
CA LEU A 23 10.60 0.67 -5.50
C LEU A 23 11.71 1.71 -5.36
N LEU A 24 12.72 1.37 -4.56
CA LEU A 24 13.90 2.18 -4.36
C LEU A 24 15.12 1.38 -4.78
N ALA A 25 16.00 1.96 -5.58
CA ALA A 25 17.26 1.36 -5.95
C ALA A 25 18.37 2.39 -5.72
N HIS A 26 19.38 2.01 -4.95
CA HIS A 26 20.46 2.89 -4.54
C HIS A 26 21.82 2.25 -4.85
N GLU A 27 22.56 2.89 -5.75
CA GLU A 27 23.93 2.52 -6.12
C GLU A 27 24.91 3.11 -5.09
N ARG A 28 25.76 2.25 -4.52
CA ARG A 28 26.77 2.68 -3.55
C ARG A 28 27.96 3.28 -4.30
N ALA A 29 28.01 4.60 -4.40
CA ALA A 29 29.11 5.33 -5.01
C ALA A 29 30.39 5.36 -4.13
N SER A 30 30.28 5.09 -2.82
CA SER A 30 31.40 5.15 -1.88
C SER A 30 31.10 4.38 -0.58
N HIS A 31 32.10 3.64 -0.10
CA HIS A 31 32.03 2.70 1.03
C HIS A 31 31.69 3.30 2.41
N GLU A 32 31.48 4.61 2.50
CA GLU A 32 31.47 5.36 3.76
C GLU A 32 30.07 5.71 4.28
N HIS A 33 29.01 5.46 3.50
CA HIS A 33 27.67 5.89 3.88
C HIS A 33 26.80 4.72 4.34
N SER A 34 26.39 4.86 5.61
CA SER A 34 25.27 4.25 6.35
C SER A 34 24.20 3.58 5.48
N ASP A 35 23.52 2.56 6.00
CA ASP A 35 22.42 1.82 5.34
C ASP A 35 21.23 2.74 5.01
N LEU A 36 21.40 3.64 4.03
CA LEU A 36 20.46 4.67 3.61
C LEU A 36 19.13 4.05 3.23
N VAL A 37 19.18 2.87 2.61
CA VAL A 37 18.00 2.11 2.22
C VAL A 37 17.20 1.66 3.46
N ALA A 38 17.86 1.22 4.53
CA ALA A 38 17.18 0.91 5.78
C ALA A 38 16.62 2.15 6.48
N VAL A 39 17.32 3.30 6.43
CA VAL A 39 16.81 4.57 7.00
C VAL A 39 15.56 5.02 6.24
N LEU A 40 15.62 5.06 4.91
CA LEU A 40 14.51 5.48 4.06
C LEU A 40 13.31 4.54 4.19
N ARG A 41 13.52 3.23 4.41
CA ARG A 41 12.44 2.30 4.73
C ARG A 41 11.61 2.78 5.91
N GLU A 42 12.27 3.07 7.03
CA GLU A 42 11.57 3.50 8.25
C GLU A 42 10.87 4.86 8.05
N GLU A 43 11.55 5.81 7.39
CA GLU A 43 10.97 7.13 7.14
C GLU A 43 9.76 7.07 6.21
N ILE A 44 9.83 6.31 5.12
CA ILE A 44 8.73 6.14 4.16
C ILE A 44 7.53 5.50 4.86
N LEU A 45 7.73 4.42 5.62
CA LEU A 45 6.66 3.78 6.38
C LEU A 45 6.03 4.74 7.40
N ALA A 46 6.86 5.50 8.12
CA ALA A 46 6.38 6.49 9.09
C ALA A 46 5.58 7.62 8.42
N VAL A 47 6.01 8.10 7.26
CA VAL A 47 5.29 9.14 6.50
C VAL A 47 3.96 8.60 5.98
N ILE A 48 3.94 7.40 5.39
CA ILE A 48 2.70 6.78 4.90
C ILE A 48 1.71 6.60 6.06
N ALA A 49 2.19 6.18 7.25
CA ALA A 49 1.36 5.98 8.44
C ALA A 49 0.71 7.27 8.94
N LYS A 50 1.32 8.43 8.68
CA LYS A 50 0.73 9.74 9.02
C LYS A 50 -0.46 10.11 8.12
N HIS A 51 -0.52 9.59 6.89
CA HIS A 51 -1.54 9.96 5.91
C HIS A 51 -2.63 8.90 5.73
N ILE A 52 -2.31 7.63 5.98
CA ILE A 52 -3.20 6.50 5.74
C ILE A 52 -3.09 5.53 6.91
N GLN A 53 -4.24 4.97 7.31
CA GLN A 53 -4.22 3.84 8.24
C GLN A 53 -3.62 2.64 7.52
N ILE A 54 -2.46 2.20 7.99
CA ILE A 54 -1.80 1.01 7.50
C ILE A 54 -2.04 -0.13 8.48
N ASP A 55 -2.46 -1.27 7.96
CA ASP A 55 -2.45 -2.51 8.71
C ASP A 55 -1.09 -3.18 8.54
N ARG A 56 -0.39 -3.47 9.65
CA ARG A 56 0.95 -4.07 9.61
C ARG A 56 0.95 -5.43 8.94
N ASP A 57 -0.16 -6.17 9.02
CA ASP A 57 -0.31 -7.48 8.39
C ASP A 57 -0.48 -7.38 6.86
N LYS A 58 -0.68 -6.15 6.37
CA LYS A 58 -0.88 -5.80 4.95
C LYS A 58 0.29 -5.04 4.34
N VAL A 59 1.42 -5.01 5.03
CA VAL A 59 2.68 -4.41 4.54
C VAL A 59 3.67 -5.52 4.24
N SER A 60 4.11 -5.60 2.99
CA SER A 60 5.20 -6.46 2.55
C SER A 60 6.41 -5.61 2.23
N VAL A 61 7.54 -5.91 2.86
CA VAL A 61 8.82 -5.26 2.57
C VAL A 61 9.82 -6.29 2.11
N LYS A 62 10.44 -6.05 0.95
CA LYS A 62 11.57 -6.83 0.46
C LYS A 62 12.75 -5.91 0.30
N MET A 63 13.91 -6.34 0.77
CA MET A 63 15.15 -5.60 0.62
C MET A 63 16.21 -6.57 0.11
N ASP A 64 16.83 -6.19 -0.98
CA ASP A 64 17.94 -6.91 -1.57
C ASP A 64 19.20 -6.06 -1.47
N ARG A 65 20.28 -6.66 -1.00
CA ARG A 65 21.58 -6.03 -0.85
C ARG A 65 22.56 -6.78 -1.72
N GLY A 66 22.76 -6.30 -2.94
CA GLY A 66 23.86 -6.74 -3.80
C GLY A 66 25.15 -6.01 -3.43
N ASP A 67 26.26 -6.34 -4.09
CA ASP A 67 27.59 -5.77 -3.78
C ASP A 67 27.73 -4.28 -4.13
N GLN A 68 27.02 -3.81 -5.15
CA GLN A 68 27.11 -2.43 -5.67
C GLN A 68 25.78 -1.67 -5.58
N MET A 69 24.67 -2.39 -5.44
CA MET A 69 23.32 -1.84 -5.49
C MET A 69 22.48 -2.43 -4.35
N SER A 70 21.74 -1.57 -3.66
CA SER A 70 20.71 -1.98 -2.71
C SER A 70 19.34 -1.61 -3.26
N THR A 71 18.40 -2.56 -3.19
CA THR A 71 17.02 -2.38 -3.66
C THR A 71 16.05 -2.59 -2.50
N LEU A 72 15.02 -1.75 -2.43
CA LEU A 72 13.92 -1.85 -1.48
C LEU A 72 12.60 -1.82 -2.24
N GLU A 73 11.77 -2.82 -2.00
CA GLU A 73 10.39 -2.89 -2.45
C GLU A 73 9.48 -2.83 -1.21
N VAL A 74 8.62 -1.82 -1.16
CA VAL A 74 7.57 -1.69 -0.14
C VAL A 74 6.24 -1.79 -0.83
N ASP A 75 5.40 -2.69 -0.32
CA ASP A 75 4.09 -2.96 -0.85
C ASP A 75 3.05 -2.89 0.27
N ILE A 76 2.02 -2.08 0.06
CA ILE A 76 1.03 -1.74 1.07
C ILE A 76 -0.38 -1.86 0.49
N GLU A 77 -1.20 -2.69 1.09
CA GLU A 77 -2.64 -2.72 0.83
C GLU A 77 -3.32 -1.57 1.60
N LEU A 78 -4.03 -0.69 0.90
CA LEU A 78 -4.70 0.46 1.47
C LEU A 78 -6.19 0.16 1.68
N PRO A 79 -6.76 0.50 2.85
CA PRO A 79 -8.20 0.40 3.06
C PRO A 79 -8.93 1.45 2.22
N LEU A 80 -10.02 1.05 1.57
CA LEU A 80 -10.91 1.97 0.89
C LEU A 80 -11.46 2.99 1.89
N LYS A 81 -11.09 4.27 1.75
CA LYS A 81 -11.83 5.36 2.38
C LYS A 81 -13.16 5.52 1.65
N THR A 82 -14.16 4.75 2.05
CA THR A 82 -15.55 5.01 1.66
C THR A 82 -15.94 6.40 2.17
N LYS A 83 -15.78 7.44 1.35
CA LYS A 83 -16.53 8.69 1.54
C LYS A 83 -17.98 8.43 1.14
N ALA A 84 -18.70 7.64 1.95
CA ALA A 84 -20.15 7.62 1.93
C ALA A 84 -20.65 8.92 2.58
N LYS A 85 -20.66 10.00 1.80
CA LYS A 85 -21.58 11.11 2.06
C LYS A 85 -22.75 10.97 1.10
N VAL A 86 -23.76 10.29 1.63
CA VAL A 86 -25.20 10.48 1.41
C VAL A 86 -25.51 11.75 0.62
N ARG A 87 -26.07 11.60 -0.58
CA ARG A 87 -27.18 12.43 -1.08
C ARG A 87 -28.08 11.56 -1.94
N ALA A 88 -29.03 10.90 -1.28
CA ALA A 88 -30.33 10.68 -1.90
C ALA A 88 -31.07 12.02 -1.80
N ALA A 89 -31.43 12.59 -2.94
CA ALA A 89 -32.43 13.64 -3.10
C ALA A 89 -33.24 13.29 -4.36
#